data_AF-S2DR00-F1
#
_entry.id   AF-S2DR00-F1
#
_cell.length_a   1.000
_cell.length_b   1.000
_cell.length_c   1.000
_cell.angle_alpha   90.00
_cell.angle_beta   90.00
_cell.angle_gamma   90.00
#
_symmetry.space_group_name_H-M   'P 1'
#
loop_
_entity.id
_entity.type
_entity.pdbx_description
1 polymer ?
#
loop_
_entity_poly.entity_id
_entity_poly.type
_entity_poly.pdbx_seq_one_letter_code
_entity_poly.pdbx_strand_id
1 'polypeptide(L)'
;MKIHFARGAVFENLILTEILKNELNQGQKPNVYYWRDNHQNVVDIIQEKNSKLIAYEIKSSETYHLDFLKGLKYIKKLAPDTTLKLIYAGELYQEREGIQIRNWKNLE
;
A
#
# COMPACT_ATOMS: atom_id res chain seq x y z
N MET A 1 22.68 6.91 10.91
CA MET A 1 21.49 7.60 10.37
C MET A 1 20.49 7.73 11.52
N LYS A 2 20.13 8.95 11.96
CA LYS A 2 19.14 9.13 13.05
C LYS A 2 17.77 8.72 12.50
N ILE A 3 17.15 7.70 13.10
CA ILE A 3 15.79 7.29 12.78
C ILE A 3 14.86 8.33 13.40
N HIS A 4 14.26 9.20 12.58
CA HIS A 4 13.23 10.12 13.04
C HIS A 4 11.90 9.37 13.13
N PHE A 5 11.17 9.52 14.24
CA PHE A 5 9.92 8.80 14.50
C PHE A 5 8.87 9.01 13.38
N ALA A 6 8.82 10.20 12.80
CA ALA A 6 7.88 10.55 11.74
C ALA A 6 8.23 9.99 10.34
N ARG A 7 9.39 9.34 10.15
CA ARG A 7 9.83 8.87 8.83
C ARG A 7 8.80 7.96 8.16
N GLY A 8 8.20 7.05 8.93
CA GLY A 8 7.14 6.17 8.43
C GLY A 8 5.94 6.96 7.93
N ALA A 9 5.36 7.79 8.81
CA ALA A 9 4.18 8.61 8.50
C ALA A 9 4.40 9.57 7.32
N VAL A 10 5.58 10.20 7.20
CA VAL A 10 5.90 11.06 6.06
C VAL A 10 5.96 10.26 4.76
N PHE A 11 6.56 9.07 4.78
CA PHE A 11 6.62 8.20 3.62
C PHE A 11 5.24 7.68 3.22
N GLU A 12 4.41 7.26 4.18
CA GLU A 12 3.02 6.88 3.94
C GLU A 12 2.21 8.01 3.28
N ASN A 13 2.31 9.23 3.82
CA ASN A 13 1.66 10.40 3.25
C ASN A 13 2.15 10.75 1.84
N LEU A 14 3.44 10.55 1.56
CA LEU A 14 3.98 10.71 0.21
C LEU A 14 3.28 9.75 -0.77
N ILE A 15 3.22 8.46 -0.45
CA ILE A 15 2.59 7.46 -1.33
C ILE A 15 1.10 7.74 -1.50
N LEU A 16 0.39 8.09 -0.42
CA LEU A 16 -1.03 8.49 -0.50
C LEU A 16 -1.20 9.68 -1.45
N THR A 17 -0.35 10.70 -1.34
CA THR A 17 -0.42 11.89 -2.21
C THR A 17 -0.16 11.53 -3.67
N GLU A 18 0.78 10.63 -3.96
CA GLU A 18 1.01 10.13 -5.32
C GLU A 18 -0.23 9.41 -5.87
N ILE A 19 -0.86 8.53 -5.09
CA ILE A 19 -2.10 7.84 -5.48
C ILE A 19 -3.20 8.85 -5.79
N LEU A 20 -3.41 9.84 -4.91
CA LEU A 20 -4.42 10.88 -5.10
C LEU A 20 -4.16 11.72 -6.36
N LYS A 21 -2.91 12.14 -6.59
CA LYS A 21 -2.53 12.90 -7.79
C LYS A 21 -2.79 12.10 -9.06
N ASN A 22 -2.47 10.81 -9.07
CA ASN A 22 -2.69 9.95 -10.24
C ASN A 22 -4.17 9.84 -10.61
N GLU A 23 -5.06 9.70 -9.64
CA GLU A 23 -6.52 9.67 -9.89
C GLU A 23 -7.01 11.04 -10.38
N LEU A 24 -6.63 12.12 -9.70
CA LEU A 24 -7.06 13.48 -10.03
C LEU A 24 -6.59 13.93 -11.42
N ASN A 25 -5.35 13.60 -11.80
CA ASN A 25 -4.80 13.92 -13.11
C ASN A 25 -5.51 13.17 -14.25
N GLN A 26 -6.16 12.04 -13.94
CA GLN A 26 -7.01 11.29 -14.88
C GLN A 26 -8.48 11.78 -14.86
N GLY A 27 -8.78 12.86 -14.12
CA GLY A 27 -10.14 13.35 -13.95
C GLY A 27 -11.04 12.43 -13.13
N GLN A 28 -10.47 11.48 -12.39
CA GLN A 28 -11.21 10.51 -11.58
C GLN A 28 -11.37 11.03 -10.15
N LYS A 29 -12.51 10.70 -9.53
CA LYS A 29 -12.73 10.96 -8.10
C LYS A 29 -11.93 9.92 -7.29
N PRO A 30 -10.98 10.32 -6.43
CA PRO A 30 -10.23 9.36 -5.63
C PRO A 30 -11.11 8.75 -4.54
N ASN A 31 -11.33 7.44 -4.59
CA ASN A 31 -11.98 6.67 -3.52
C ASN A 31 -10.91 5.91 -2.74
N VAL A 32 -10.20 6.63 -1.88
CA VAL A 32 -9.02 6.15 -1.13
C VAL A 32 -9.28 6.31 0.37
N TYR A 33 -9.01 5.26 1.15
CA TYR A 33 -9.39 5.18 2.57
C TYR A 33 -8.27 4.53 3.39
N TYR A 34 -8.09 5.00 4.63
CA TYR A 34 -7.40 4.21 5.66
C TYR A 34 -8.30 3.08 6.15
N TRP A 35 -7.73 1.91 6.45
CA TRP A 35 -8.53 0.76 6.86
C TRP A 35 -8.00 0.06 8.12
N ARG A 36 -8.93 -0.25 9.02
CA ARG A 36 -8.70 -1.02 10.24
C ARG A 36 -9.98 -1.75 10.64
N ASP A 37 -9.85 -2.97 11.13
CA ASP A 37 -10.97 -3.70 11.73
C ASP A 37 -11.03 -3.58 13.27
N ASN A 38 -12.08 -4.13 13.87
CA ASN A 38 -12.28 -4.17 15.33
C ASN A 38 -11.29 -5.08 16.08
N HIS A 39 -10.54 -5.93 15.37
CA HIS A 39 -9.50 -6.81 15.92
C HIS A 39 -8.09 -6.22 15.75
N GLN A 40 -8.00 -4.92 15.42
CA GLN A 40 -6.75 -4.18 15.23
C GLN A 40 -5.90 -4.63 14.04
N ASN A 41 -6.46 -5.38 13.08
CA ASN A 41 -5.80 -5.61 11.81
C ASN A 41 -5.82 -4.33 10.99
N VAL A 42 -4.69 -3.98 10.37
CA VAL A 42 -4.50 -2.75 9.61
C VAL A 42 -4.02 -3.09 8.21
N VAL A 43 -4.50 -2.28 7.27
CA VAL A 43 -3.92 -2.12 5.94
C VAL A 43 -3.79 -0.61 5.74
N ASP A 44 -2.62 -0.14 5.33
CA ASP A 44 -2.33 1.29 5.31
C ASP A 44 -3.32 2.05 4.41
N ILE A 45 -3.63 1.53 3.21
CA ILE A 45 -4.61 2.15 2.30
C ILE A 45 -5.45 1.10 1.57
N ILE A 46 -6.75 1.38 1.42
CA ILE A 46 -7.64 0.72 0.45
C ILE A 46 -8.11 1.75 -0.57
N GLN A 47 -8.08 1.37 -1.84
CA GLN A 47 -8.62 2.13 -2.95
C GLN A 47 -9.72 1.33 -3.66
N GLU A 48 -10.84 1.98 -3.95
CA GLU A 48 -11.85 1.45 -4.86
C GLU A 48 -11.65 2.07 -6.25
N LYS A 49 -11.40 1.23 -7.25
CA LYS A 49 -11.22 1.64 -8.64
C LYS A 49 -11.88 0.66 -9.59
N ASN A 50 -12.77 1.14 -10.46
CA ASN A 50 -13.50 0.31 -11.44
C ASN A 50 -14.19 -0.91 -10.80
N SER A 51 -14.87 -0.71 -9.67
CA SER A 51 -15.53 -1.77 -8.87
C SER A 51 -14.60 -2.87 -8.38
N LYS A 52 -13.29 -2.60 -8.32
CA LYS A 52 -12.27 -3.48 -7.75
C LYS A 52 -11.62 -2.80 -6.55
N LEU A 53 -11.25 -3.63 -5.57
CA LEU A 53 -10.48 -3.19 -4.43
C LEU A 53 -8.99 -3.36 -4.69
N ILE A 54 -8.21 -2.35 -4.31
CA ILE A 54 -6.76 -2.39 -4.28
C ILE A 54 -6.33 -2.07 -2.85
N ALA A 55 -5.56 -2.97 -2.24
CA ALA A 55 -4.99 -2.79 -0.92
C ALA A 55 -3.50 -2.48 -1.04
N TYR A 56 -3.06 -1.45 -0.33
CA TYR A 56 -1.67 -1.02 -0.28
C TYR A 56 -1.14 -1.16 1.15
N GLU A 57 0.01 -1.82 1.28
CA GLU A 57 0.88 -1.70 2.44
C GLU A 57 2.06 -0.82 2.06
N ILE A 58 2.43 0.12 2.92
CA ILE A 58 3.49 1.09 2.67
C ILE A 58 4.57 0.92 3.73
N LYS A 59 5.83 0.78 3.29
CA LYS A 59 6.97 0.62 4.20
C LYS A 59 8.14 1.47 3.76
N SER A 60 8.56 2.39 4.63
CA SER A 60 9.75 3.20 4.37
C SER A 60 11.06 2.40 4.46
N SER A 61 11.04 1.12 4.83
CA SER A 61 12.24 0.27 4.89
C SER A 61 12.76 -0.04 3.49
N GLU A 62 14.08 -0.04 3.32
CA GLU A 62 14.75 -0.50 2.09
C GLU A 62 14.89 -2.02 2.06
N THR A 63 15.02 -2.65 3.23
CA THR A 63 15.10 -4.11 3.33
C THR A 63 13.69 -4.69 3.40
N TYR A 64 13.42 -5.65 2.51
CA TYR A 64 12.16 -6.39 2.49
C TYR A 64 12.08 -7.38 3.65
N HIS A 65 10.92 -7.44 4.30
CA HIS A 65 10.60 -8.43 5.32
C HIS A 65 9.26 -9.08 5.02
N LEU A 66 9.16 -10.40 5.25
CA LEU A 66 7.92 -11.16 5.09
C LEU A 66 6.75 -10.58 5.88
N ASP A 67 7.05 -10.00 7.05
CA ASP A 67 6.08 -9.40 7.95
C ASP A 67 5.35 -8.19 7.35
N PHE A 68 5.91 -7.56 6.31
CA PHE A 68 5.22 -6.50 5.56
C PHE A 68 3.97 -7.01 4.85
N LEU A 69 3.86 -8.32 4.64
CA LEU A 69 2.72 -8.90 3.92
C LEU A 69 1.56 -9.29 4.85
N LYS A 70 1.67 -9.10 6.18
CA LYS A 70 0.65 -9.56 7.14
C LYS A 70 -0.73 -8.94 6.88
N GLY A 71 -0.81 -7.60 6.77
CA GLY A 71 -2.05 -6.88 6.49
C GLY A 71 -2.66 -7.30 5.15
N LEU A 72 -1.84 -7.36 4.10
CA LEU A 72 -2.27 -7.78 2.76
C LEU A 72 -2.79 -9.23 2.72
N LYS A 73 -2.11 -10.16 3.39
CA LYS A 73 -2.57 -11.55 3.50
C LYS A 73 -3.87 -11.66 4.29
N TYR A 74 -4.07 -10.80 5.30
CA TYR A 74 -5.31 -10.76 6.06
C TYR A 74 -6.47 -10.28 5.18
N ILE A 75 -6.32 -9.13 4.51
CA ILE A 75 -7.41 -8.59 3.69
C ILE A 75 -7.74 -9.47 2.49
N LYS A 76 -6.76 -10.20 1.94
CA LYS A 76 -7.00 -11.22 0.90
C LYS A 76 -7.96 -12.31 1.35
N LYS A 77 -7.95 -12.70 2.62
CA LYS A 77 -8.89 -13.70 3.17
C LYS A 77 -10.31 -13.13 3.28
N LEU A 78 -10.44 -11.83 3.56
CA LEU A 78 -11.73 -11.15 3.70
C LEU A 78 -12.34 -10.78 2.35
N ALA A 79 -11.51 -10.35 1.41
CA ALA A 79 -11.89 -9.91 0.07
C ALA A 79 -10.94 -10.55 -0.97
N PRO A 80 -11.23 -11.79 -1.42
CA PRO A 80 -10.36 -12.58 -2.29
C PRO A 80 -9.99 -11.93 -3.62
N ASP A 81 -10.83 -11.06 -4.17
CA ASP A 81 -10.58 -10.39 -5.45
C ASP A 81 -9.74 -9.12 -5.35
N THR A 82 -9.31 -8.76 -4.12
CA THR A 82 -8.48 -7.57 -3.88
C THR A 82 -7.11 -7.73 -4.55
N THR A 83 -6.72 -6.69 -5.29
CA THR A 83 -5.35 -6.53 -5.80
C THR A 83 -4.45 -6.05 -4.67
N LEU A 84 -3.36 -6.75 -4.40
CA LEU A 84 -2.51 -6.49 -3.23
C LEU A 84 -1.18 -5.87 -3.67
N LYS A 85 -0.80 -4.76 -3.06
CA LYS A 85 0.42 -4.03 -3.39
C LYS A 85 1.22 -3.71 -2.13
N LEU A 86 2.47 -4.14 -2.07
CA LEU A 86 3.45 -3.62 -1.13
C LEU A 86 4.28 -2.55 -1.84
N ILE A 87 4.20 -1.32 -1.35
CA ILE A 87 5.01 -0.19 -1.81
C ILE A 87 6.07 0.09 -0.76
N TYR A 88 7.34 0.04 -1.14
CA TYR A 88 8.42 0.22 -0.18
C TYR A 88 9.66 0.92 -0.73
N ALA A 89 10.60 1.26 0.14
CA ALA A 89 11.79 2.04 -0.23
C ALA A 89 12.92 1.20 -0.87
N GLY A 90 12.79 -0.12 -0.93
CA GLY A 90 13.79 -1.01 -1.52
C GLY A 90 13.56 -1.26 -3.01
N GLU A 91 14.52 -1.92 -3.65
CA GLU A 91 14.59 -2.06 -5.11
C GLU A 91 13.99 -3.38 -5.65
N LEU A 92 13.46 -4.24 -4.78
CA LEU A 92 12.90 -5.53 -5.21
C LEU A 92 11.61 -5.30 -5.99
N TYR A 93 11.57 -5.86 -7.19
CA TYR A 93 10.38 -5.95 -8.02
C TYR A 93 10.04 -7.42 -8.21
N GLN A 94 8.94 -7.87 -7.59
CA GLN A 94 8.48 -9.25 -7.73
C GLN A 94 6.99 -9.37 -7.45
N GLU A 95 6.40 -10.46 -7.91
CA GLU A 95 5.09 -10.91 -7.46
C GLU A 95 5.24 -12.16 -6.60
N ARG A 96 4.65 -12.16 -5.41
CA ARG A 96 4.67 -13.31 -4.51
C ARG A 96 3.30 -13.54 -3.93
N GLU A 97 2.77 -14.75 -4.08
CA GLU A 97 1.45 -15.13 -3.55
C GLU A 97 0.34 -14.17 -4.03
N GLY A 98 0.44 -13.66 -5.27
CA GLY A 98 -0.50 -12.67 -5.81
C GLY A 98 -0.34 -11.25 -5.23
N ILE A 99 0.73 -10.98 -4.48
CA ILE A 99 1.08 -9.65 -3.96
C ILE A 99 2.17 -9.04 -4.82
N GLN A 100 1.89 -7.85 -5.35
CA GLN A 100 2.83 -7.06 -6.13
C GLN A 100 3.75 -6.30 -5.17
N ILE A 101 5.05 -6.56 -5.21
CA ILE A 101 6.07 -5.89 -4.39
C ILE A 101 6.82 -4.92 -5.29
N ARG A 102 6.74 -3.63 -4.99
CA ARG A 102 7.28 -2.56 -5.85
C ARG A 102 7.97 -1.45 -5.06
N ASN A 103 9.02 -0.90 -5.67
CA ASN A 103 9.64 0.35 -5.23
C ASN A 103 8.67 1.53 -5.41
N TRP A 104 8.66 2.46 -4.45
CA TRP A 104 7.79 3.64 -4.48
C TRP A 104 7.97 4.58 -5.66
N LYS A 105 9.11 4.55 -6.35
CA LYS A 105 9.33 5.37 -7.56
C LYS A 105 8.55 4.85 -8.77
N ASN A 106 8.08 3.61 -8.73
CA ASN A 106 7.39 2.93 -9.82
C ASN A 106 5.92 2.63 -9.43
N LEU A 107 5.17 3.70 -9.15
CA LEU A 107 3.74 3.63 -8.76
C LEU A 107 2.76 3.44 -9.93
N GLU A 108 3.27 3.37 -11.17
CA GLU A 108 2.50 3.14 -12.40
C GLU A 108 2.31 1.64 -12.73
#